data_AF-A0A7S4DYZ3-F1
#
_entry.id   AF-A0A7S4DYZ3-F1
#
_cell.length_a   1.000
_cell.length_b   1.000
_cell.length_c   1.000
_cell.angle_alpha   90.00
_cell.angle_beta   90.00
_cell.angle_gamma   90.00
#
_symmetry.space_group_name_H-M   'P 1'
#
loop_
_entity.id
_entity.type
_entity.pdbx_description
1 polymer ?
#
loop_
_entity_poly.entity_id
_entity_poly.type
_entity_poly.pdbx_seq_one_letter_code
_entity_poly.pdbx_strand_id
1 'polypeptide(L)'
;SKEKAERAKNCLRYPQEGQVVIGRSHAFTYDYVFEEAVDQQGVYDACVRDLVNKFIKGFNATILAYGQTGSGKTYTMGTASSHNVAYNSLGIVPRVFEHVFTT
;
A
#
# COMPACT_ATOMS: atom_id res chain seq x y z
N SER A 1 3.71 10.65 16.41
CA SER A 1 3.11 11.34 15.25
C SER A 1 2.33 12.56 15.76
N LYS A 2 2.07 13.55 14.90
CA LYS A 2 1.23 14.71 15.25
C LYS A 2 -0.14 14.29 15.79
N GLU A 3 -0.71 13.21 15.25
CA GLU A 3 -1.99 12.64 15.68
C GLU A 3 -1.99 12.17 17.15
N LYS A 4 -0.90 11.55 17.61
CA LYS A 4 -0.74 11.17 19.03
C LYS A 4 -0.64 12.40 19.93
N ALA A 5 0.02 13.46 19.45
CA ALA A 5 0.12 14.74 20.17
C ALA A 5 -1.24 15.44 20.26
N GLU A 6 -2.06 15.35 19.21
CA GLU A 6 -3.38 15.98 19.11
C GLU A 6 -4.53 15.12 19.65
N ARG A 7 -4.24 13.90 20.14
CA ARG A 7 -5.23 12.91 20.61
C ARG A 7 -6.35 12.64 19.57
N ALA A 8 -5.98 12.61 18.30
CA ALA A 8 -6.90 12.27 17.22
C ALA A 8 -7.45 10.84 17.43
N LYS A 9 -8.76 10.66 17.21
CA LYS A 9 -9.41 9.35 17.28
C LYS A 9 -9.39 8.69 15.91
N ASN A 10 -9.15 7.38 15.86
CA ASN A 10 -9.28 6.63 14.61
C ASN A 10 -10.75 6.67 14.14
N CYS A 11 -10.96 7.12 12.91
CA CYS A 11 -12.28 7.26 12.28
C CYS A 11 -12.57 6.19 11.22
N LEU A 12 -11.64 5.24 11.02
CA LEU A 12 -11.76 4.12 10.11
C LEU A 12 -12.11 2.85 10.89
N ARG A 13 -12.91 1.98 10.28
CA ARG A 13 -13.23 0.64 10.78
C ARG A 13 -13.25 -0.35 9.62
N TYR A 14 -12.89 -1.59 9.92
CA TYR A 14 -12.71 -2.67 8.95
C TYR A 14 -13.63 -3.83 9.36
N PRO A 15 -14.93 -3.78 9.05
CA PRO A 15 -15.89 -4.77 9.53
C PRO A 15 -15.74 -6.14 8.85
N GLN A 16 -15.19 -6.17 7.63
CA GLN A 16 -14.97 -7.38 6.82
C GLN A 16 -13.93 -7.10 5.74
N GLU A 17 -13.45 -8.17 5.10
CA GLU A 17 -12.50 -8.09 3.99
C GLU A 17 -13.03 -7.23 2.84
N GLY A 18 -12.17 -6.39 2.27
CA GLY A 18 -12.51 -5.48 1.18
C GLY A 18 -13.43 -4.32 1.57
N GLN A 19 -13.79 -4.15 2.84
CA GLN A 19 -14.69 -3.06 3.28
C GLN A 19 -14.02 -2.13 4.28
N VAL A 20 -14.21 -0.82 4.08
CA VAL A 20 -13.83 0.23 5.03
C VAL A 20 -15.04 1.10 5.37
N VAL A 21 -15.22 1.41 6.65
CA VAL A 21 -16.27 2.30 7.15
C VAL A 21 -15.65 3.55 7.74
N ILE A 22 -16.05 4.71 7.22
CA ILE A 22 -15.63 6.02 7.70
C ILE A 22 -16.71 6.58 8.63
N GLY A 23 -16.32 6.93 9.85
CA GLY A 23 -17.22 7.48 10.86
C GLY A 23 -18.23 6.44 11.38
N ARG A 24 -19.53 6.74 11.26
CA ARG A 24 -20.61 5.88 11.80
C ARG A 24 -21.32 5.02 10.75
N SER A 25 -21.32 5.43 9.48
CA SER A 25 -22.22 4.82 8.48
C SER A 25 -21.72 4.85 7.03
N HIS A 26 -20.59 5.47 6.72
CA HIS A 26 -20.12 5.55 5.32
C HIS A 26 -19.25 4.35 4.99
N ALA A 27 -19.87 3.29 4.47
CA ALA A 27 -19.19 2.08 4.03
C ALA A 27 -18.79 2.15 2.55
N PHE A 28 -17.55 1.75 2.26
CA PHE A 28 -17.00 1.65 0.91
C PHE A 28 -16.38 0.26 0.72
N THR A 29 -16.56 -0.30 -0.48
CA THR A 29 -16.08 -1.65 -0.83
C THR A 29 -15.07 -1.54 -1.97
N TYR A 30 -13.97 -2.24 -1.83
CA TYR A 30 -12.87 -2.33 -2.79
C TYR A 30 -12.45 -3.79 -2.95
N ASP A 31 -11.65 -4.08 -3.98
CA ASP A 31 -11.06 -5.42 -4.14
C ASP A 31 -10.13 -5.75 -2.96
N TYR A 32 -9.40 -4.75 -2.46
CA TYR A 32 -8.51 -4.88 -1.31
C TYR A 32 -8.62 -3.67 -0.38
N VAL A 33 -8.70 -3.93 0.93
CA VAL A 33 -8.61 -2.93 1.99
C VAL A 33 -7.55 -3.39 2.97
N PHE A 34 -6.53 -2.57 3.18
CA PHE A 34 -5.42 -2.88 4.08
C PHE A 34 -5.52 -2.05 5.36
N GLU A 35 -5.46 -2.72 6.51
CA GLU A 35 -5.37 -2.09 7.83
C GLU A 35 -3.95 -1.59 8.11
N GLU A 36 -3.80 -0.76 9.15
CA GLU A 36 -2.52 -0.13 9.50
C GLU A 36 -1.44 -1.15 9.92
N ALA A 37 -1.82 -2.38 10.25
CA ALA A 37 -0.91 -3.46 10.62
C ALA A 37 -0.31 -4.21 9.41
N VAL A 38 -0.89 -4.05 8.22
CA VAL A 38 -0.39 -4.71 7.01
C VAL A 38 0.93 -4.06 6.59
N ASP A 39 1.95 -4.88 6.39
CA ASP A 39 3.27 -4.41 5.97
C ASP A 39 3.39 -4.26 4.44
N GLN A 40 4.53 -3.74 4.00
CA GLN A 40 4.78 -3.49 2.58
C GLN A 40 4.81 -4.77 1.74
N GLN A 41 5.21 -5.90 2.35
CA GLN A 41 5.23 -7.20 1.68
C GLN A 41 3.80 -7.71 1.47
N GLY A 42 2.94 -7.62 2.49
CA GLY A 42 1.53 -8.00 2.40
C GLY A 42 0.77 -7.23 1.32
N VAL A 43 1.00 -5.92 1.22
CA VAL A 43 0.42 -5.11 0.12
C VAL A 43 0.92 -5.59 -1.24
N TYR A 44 2.23 -5.83 -1.38
CA TYR A 44 2.81 -6.29 -2.63
C TYR A 44 2.24 -7.64 -3.08
N ASP A 45 2.15 -8.60 -2.15
CA ASP A 45 1.67 -9.95 -2.43
C ASP A 45 0.20 -9.98 -2.80
N ALA A 46 -0.63 -9.17 -2.13
CA ALA A 46 -2.06 -9.16 -2.35
C ALA A 46 -2.46 -8.54 -3.70
N CYS A 47 -1.86 -7.42 -4.11
CA CYS A 47 -2.38 -6.68 -5.28
C CYS A 47 -1.35 -6.33 -6.37
N VAL A 48 -0.04 -6.44 -6.11
CA VAL A 48 0.99 -6.02 -7.07
C VAL A 48 1.61 -7.22 -7.79
N ARG A 49 1.87 -8.32 -7.09
CA ARG A 49 2.56 -9.50 -7.61
C ARG A 49 1.94 -10.02 -8.91
N ASP A 50 0.62 -10.14 -8.95
CA ASP A 50 -0.10 -10.63 -10.14
C ASP A 50 -0.07 -9.65 -11.32
N LEU A 51 -0.03 -8.34 -11.05
CA LEU A 51 0.14 -7.32 -12.09
C LEU A 51 1.54 -7.41 -12.71
N VAL A 52 2.58 -7.62 -11.89
CA VAL A 52 3.96 -7.82 -12.38
C VAL A 52 4.07 -9.10 -13.20
N ASN A 53 3.44 -10.19 -12.76
CA ASN A 53 3.40 -11.44 -13.52
C ASN A 53 2.75 -11.27 -14.90
N LYS A 54 1.69 -10.46 -15.00
CA LYS A 54 1.08 -10.10 -16.29
C LYS A 54 2.01 -9.19 -17.11
N PHE A 55 2.70 -8.25 -16.47
CA PHE A 55 3.68 -7.41 -17.14
C PHE A 55 4.80 -8.21 -17.81
N ILE A 56 5.36 -9.20 -17.11
CA ILE A 56 6.39 -10.11 -17.66
C ILE A 56 5.86 -10.92 -18.85
N LYS A 57 4.56 -11.22 -18.88
CA LYS A 57 3.88 -11.91 -20.01
C LYS A 57 3.59 -10.98 -21.20
N GLY A 58 4.05 -9.73 -21.17
CA GLY A 58 3.91 -8.78 -22.28
C GLY A 58 2.66 -7.89 -22.22
N PHE A 59 1.96 -7.86 -21.08
CA PHE A 59 0.84 -6.93 -20.89
C PHE A 59 1.31 -5.60 -20.30
N ASN A 60 0.65 -4.49 -20.67
CA ASN A 60 0.88 -3.23 -19.98
C ASN A 60 0.21 -3.25 -18.60
N ALA A 61 0.93 -2.82 -17.56
CA ALA A 61 0.42 -2.70 -16.20
C ALA A 61 0.78 -1.32 -15.64
N THR A 62 -0.16 -0.70 -14.92
CA THR A 62 0.03 0.63 -14.32
C THR A 62 -0.41 0.58 -12.86
N ILE A 63 0.45 1.08 -11.97
CA ILE A 63 0.15 1.23 -10.53
C ILE A 63 0.26 2.72 -10.20
N LEU A 64 -0.80 3.27 -9.59
CA LEU A 64 -0.87 4.66 -9.18
C LEU A 64 -1.13 4.75 -7.68
N ALA A 65 -0.33 5.56 -6.98
CA ALA A 65 -0.58 5.92 -5.59
C ALA A 65 -1.30 7.27 -5.52
N TYR A 66 -2.49 7.29 -4.91
CA TYR A 66 -3.34 8.48 -4.78
C TYR A 66 -3.76 8.69 -3.32
N GLY A 67 -3.94 9.96 -2.93
CA GLY A 67 -4.30 10.35 -1.57
C GLY A 67 -3.73 11.72 -1.17
N GLN A 68 -4.14 12.23 -0.02
CA GLN A 68 -3.69 13.53 0.50
C GLN A 68 -2.21 13.56 0.91
N THR A 69 -1.61 14.74 1.09
CA THR A 69 -0.25 14.86 1.63
C THR A 69 -0.16 14.20 3.01
N GLY A 70 0.91 13.44 3.25
CA GLY A 70 1.09 12.68 4.49
C GLY A 70 0.38 11.31 4.53
N SER A 71 -0.38 10.94 3.50
CA SER A 71 -1.12 9.65 3.46
C SER A 71 -0.26 8.41 3.12
N GLY A 72 1.05 8.55 2.99
CA GLY A 72 1.94 7.41 2.72
C GLY A 72 2.21 7.07 1.25
N LYS A 73 1.72 7.82 0.24
CA LYS A 73 1.98 7.53 -1.20
C LYS A 73 3.46 7.22 -1.54
N THR A 74 4.38 8.09 -1.11
CA THR A 74 5.83 7.94 -1.35
C THR A 74 6.41 6.73 -0.61
N TYR A 75 5.89 6.44 0.59
CA TYR A 75 6.27 5.27 1.37
C TYR A 75 5.81 3.99 0.68
N THR A 76 4.55 3.90 0.26
CA THR A 76 3.98 2.75 -0.46
C THR A 76 4.71 2.50 -1.78
N MET A 77 4.95 3.53 -2.60
CA MET A 77 5.70 3.35 -3.86
C MET A 77 7.18 3.10 -3.64
N GLY A 78 7.75 3.49 -2.49
CA GLY A 78 9.18 3.33 -2.22
C GLY A 78 10.07 4.25 -3.06
N THR A 79 9.57 5.43 -3.43
CA THR A 79 10.29 6.40 -4.28
C THR A 79 11.07 7.45 -3.50
N ALA A 80 11.02 7.43 -2.17
CA ALA A 80 11.87 8.28 -1.34
C ALA A 80 13.31 7.75 -1.37
N SER A 81 14.25 8.59 -1.81
CA SER A 81 15.69 8.34 -1.72
C SER A 81 16.17 8.40 -0.27
N SER A 82 15.94 7.35 0.49
CA SER A 82 16.60 7.17 1.78
C SER A 82 17.62 6.06 1.67
N HIS A 83 18.89 6.44 1.76
CA HIS A 83 19.98 5.51 2.00
C HIS A 83 19.75 4.88 3.39
N ASN A 84 19.74 3.55 3.49
CA ASN A 84 19.50 2.75 4.72
C ASN A 84 18.03 2.48 5.13
N VAL A 85 17.14 2.19 4.18
CA VAL A 85 15.83 1.60 4.51
C VAL A 85 15.98 0.11 4.75
N ALA A 86 15.45 -0.39 5.87
CA ALA A 86 15.36 -1.82 6.12
C ALA A 86 14.58 -2.51 4.99
N TYR A 87 15.03 -3.70 4.55
CA TYR A 87 14.43 -4.41 3.41
C TYR A 87 12.89 -4.57 3.54
N ASN A 88 12.40 -4.87 4.73
CA ASN A 88 10.96 -5.02 4.99
C ASN A 88 10.15 -3.72 4.79
N SER A 89 10.81 -2.57 4.85
CA SER A 89 10.18 -1.25 4.65
C SER A 89 10.24 -0.78 3.19
N LEU A 90 10.90 -1.53 2.29
CA LEU A 90 10.92 -1.21 0.87
C LEU A 90 9.51 -1.23 0.30
N GLY A 91 9.19 -0.25 -0.52
CA GLY A 91 7.88 -0.13 -1.17
C GLY A 91 7.79 -0.90 -2.48
N ILE A 92 6.79 -0.56 -3.29
CA ILE A 92 6.45 -1.27 -4.52
C ILE A 92 7.59 -1.24 -5.56
N VAL A 93 8.16 -0.08 -5.86
CA VAL A 93 9.15 0.08 -6.95
C VAL A 93 10.37 -0.85 -6.79
N PRO A 94 11.12 -0.82 -5.67
CA PRO A 94 12.28 -1.71 -5.51
C PRO A 94 11.89 -3.20 -5.53
N ARG A 95 10.71 -3.57 -5.02
CA ARG A 95 10.21 -4.96 -5.06
C ARG A 95 9.85 -5.41 -6.46
N VAL A 96 9.25 -4.53 -7.28
CA VAL A 96 8.99 -4.83 -8.70
C VAL A 96 10.30 -5.07 -9.43
N PHE A 97 11.31 -4.23 -9.20
CA PHE A 97 12.64 -4.43 -9.80
C PHE A 97 13.23 -5.78 -9.41
N GLU A 98 13.24 -6.11 -8.12
CA GLU A 98 13.74 -7.41 -7.65
C GLU A 98 12.98 -8.58 -8.30
N HIS A 99 11.64 -8.55 -8.32
CA HIS A 99 10.82 -9.62 -8.91
C HIS A 99 11.11 -9.80 -10.40
N VAL A 100 11.20 -8.70 -11.17
CA VAL A 100 11.48 -8.77 -12.61
C VAL A 100 12.88 -9.34 -12.91
N PHE A 101 13.88 -9.03 -12.08
CA PHE A 101 15.27 -9.49 -12.29
C PHE A 101 15.60 -10.84 -11.63
N THR A 102 14.68 -11.40 -10.83
CA THR A 102 14.81 -12.73 -10.21
C THR A 102 13.92 -13.79 -10.83
N THR A 103 13.05 -13.40 -11.77
CA THR A 103 12.25 -14.31 -12.61
C THR A 103 13.03 -14.71 -13.84
#